data_AF-A0A5D0W0B0-F1
#
_entry.id   AF-A0A5D0W0B0-F1
#
_cell.length_a   1.000
_cell.length_b   1.000
_cell.length_c   1.000
_cell.angle_alpha   90.00
_cell.angle_beta   90.00
_cell.angle_gamma   90.00
#
_symmetry.space_group_name_H-M   'P 1'
#
loop_
_entity.id
_entity.type
_entity.pdbx_description
1 polymer ?
#
loop_
_entity_poly.entity_id
_entity_poly.type
_entity_poly.pdbx_seq_one_letter_code
_entity_poly.pdbx_strand_id
1 'polypeptide(L)'
;TAVIYDLVFLKTLPFEQILSGYAEVYKHALLNGESATQDIEQHFKDREILQSLNGMDKYIAKGIETKLDIVIADEKEQGVRKFLNLGHTFGHAVEYYHKIPHGHAVMVGIIYQFIVANALFDSKHDIN
;
A
#
# COMPACT_ATOMS: atom_id res chain seq x y z
N THR A 1 -14.09 19.49 13.29
CA THR A 1 -13.43 18.19 13.57
C THR A 1 -12.20 18.09 12.70
N ALA A 2 -11.13 17.44 13.17
CA ALA A 2 -9.85 17.33 12.45
C ALA A 2 -9.25 15.93 12.62
N VAL A 3 -8.29 15.56 11.75
CA VAL A 3 -7.44 14.36 11.89
C VAL A 3 -6.09 14.81 12.42
N ILE A 4 -5.66 14.24 13.55
CA ILE A 4 -4.35 14.50 14.16
C ILE A 4 -3.57 13.20 14.09
N TYR A 5 -2.50 13.16 13.29
CA TYR A 5 -1.66 11.99 13.13
C TYR A 5 -0.24 12.28 13.65
N ASP A 6 0.00 11.94 14.91
CA ASP A 6 1.32 12.10 15.55
C ASP A 6 2.21 10.89 15.24
N LEU A 7 3.32 11.13 14.54
CA LEU A 7 4.25 10.07 14.11
C LEU A 7 5.02 9.43 15.28
N VAL A 8 4.99 10.02 16.49
CA VAL A 8 5.60 9.40 17.68
C VAL A 8 4.95 8.04 18.00
N PHE A 9 3.67 7.85 17.68
CA PHE A 9 2.98 6.58 17.90
C PHE A 9 3.55 5.42 17.07
N LEU A 10 4.25 5.70 15.97
CA LEU A 10 4.83 4.65 15.12
C LEU A 10 6.02 3.95 15.80
N LYS A 11 6.67 4.60 16.77
CA LYS A 11 7.91 4.10 17.41
C LYS A 11 7.71 2.83 18.23
N THR A 12 6.49 2.53 18.64
CA THR A 12 6.16 1.36 19.48
C THR A 12 5.54 0.21 18.68
N LEU A 13 5.41 0.36 17.35
CA LEU A 13 4.81 -0.67 16.53
C LEU A 13 5.69 -1.93 16.47
N PRO A 14 5.13 -3.12 16.75
CA PRO A 14 5.77 -4.37 16.41
C PRO A 14 6.01 -4.45 14.90
N PHE A 15 7.04 -5.17 14.49
CA PHE A 15 7.40 -5.25 13.06
C PHE A 15 6.26 -5.82 12.18
N GLU A 16 5.44 -6.73 12.72
CA GLU A 16 4.23 -7.21 12.03
C GLU A 16 3.26 -6.08 11.67
N GLN A 17 3.11 -5.09 12.55
CA GLN A 17 2.27 -3.92 12.29
C GLN A 17 2.94 -2.93 11.32
N ILE A 18 4.28 -2.84 11.32
CA ILE A 18 5.03 -2.09 10.31
C ILE A 18 4.78 -2.71 8.93
N LEU A 19 4.91 -4.03 8.77
CA LEU A 19 4.61 -4.73 7.51
C LEU A 19 3.15 -4.51 7.08
N SER A 20 2.21 -4.63 8.01
CA SER A 20 0.80 -4.41 7.73
C SER A 20 0.51 -2.98 7.28
N GLY A 21 1.12 -1.97 7.92
CA GLY A 21 0.95 -0.57 7.51
C GLY A 21 1.66 -0.24 6.20
N TYR A 22 2.84 -0.81 5.97
CA TYR A 22 3.66 -0.56 4.81
C TYR A 22 2.97 -0.96 3.50
N ALA A 23 2.15 -2.01 3.51
CA ALA A 23 1.37 -2.43 2.34
C ALA A 23 0.53 -1.29 1.74
N GLU A 24 -0.07 -0.45 2.58
CA GLU A 24 -0.87 0.71 2.14
C GLU A 24 0.02 1.85 1.63
N VAL A 25 1.18 2.06 2.24
CA VAL A 25 2.17 3.05 1.76
C VAL A 25 2.67 2.65 0.36
N TYR A 26 3.02 1.38 0.19
CA TYR A 26 3.45 0.82 -1.09
C TYR A 26 2.32 0.84 -2.14
N LYS A 27 1.08 0.50 -1.76
CA LYS A 27 -0.10 0.63 -2.63
C LYS A 27 -0.25 2.05 -3.16
N HIS A 28 -0.11 3.07 -2.32
CA HIS A 28 -0.16 4.46 -2.80
C HIS A 28 1.00 4.80 -3.72
N ALA A 29 2.21 4.27 -3.47
CA ALA A 29 3.33 4.43 -4.40
C ALA A 29 3.02 3.84 -5.79
N LEU A 30 2.45 2.62 -5.84
CA LEU A 30 1.99 1.99 -7.08
C LEU A 30 0.97 2.87 -7.83
N LEU A 31 0.02 3.47 -7.10
CA LEU A 31 -0.99 4.36 -7.69
C LEU A 31 -0.40 5.69 -8.20
N ASN A 32 0.78 6.10 -7.72
CA ASN A 32 1.52 7.26 -8.23
C ASN A 32 2.48 6.90 -9.40
N GLY A 33 2.49 5.65 -9.84
CA GLY A 33 3.26 5.20 -10.99
C GLY A 33 4.69 4.77 -10.69
N GLU A 34 5.40 4.44 -11.77
CA GLU A 34 6.68 3.73 -11.73
C GLU A 34 7.76 4.48 -10.95
N SER A 35 7.90 5.79 -11.16
CA SER A 35 8.92 6.60 -10.48
C SER A 35 8.76 6.60 -8.96
N ALA A 36 7.53 6.71 -8.46
CA ALA A 36 7.25 6.67 -7.02
C ALA A 36 7.44 5.25 -6.44
N THR A 37 7.08 4.23 -7.22
CA THR A 37 7.26 2.82 -6.85
C THR A 37 8.74 2.48 -6.71
N GLN A 38 9.56 2.83 -7.70
CA GLN A 38 10.99 2.61 -7.66
C GLN A 38 11.68 3.41 -6.55
N ASP A 39 11.23 4.66 -6.28
CA ASP A 39 11.76 5.47 -5.18
C ASP A 39 11.54 4.81 -3.81
N ILE A 40 10.35 4.24 -3.56
CA ILE A 40 10.07 3.56 -2.29
C ILE A 40 10.79 2.21 -2.18
N GLU A 41 10.89 1.46 -3.28
CA GLU A 41 11.61 0.17 -3.31
C GLU A 41 13.11 0.32 -3.10
N GLN A 42 13.71 1.37 -3.68
CA GLN A 42 15.13 1.68 -3.46
C GLN A 42 15.41 2.10 -2.02
N HIS A 43 14.47 2.80 -1.38
CA HIS A 43 14.62 3.26 0.00
C HIS A 43 14.38 2.11 1.00
N PHE A 44 13.23 1.43 0.94
CA PHE A 44 12.87 0.30 1.80
C PHE A 44 13.19 -1.05 1.15
N LYS A 45 14.44 -1.21 0.70
CA LYS A 45 14.93 -2.39 -0.03
C LYS A 45 15.03 -3.67 0.81
N ASP A 46 15.05 -3.56 2.13
CA ASP A 46 15.21 -4.69 3.03
C ASP A 46 14.48 -4.50 4.36
N ARG A 47 14.43 -5.59 5.12
CA ARG A 47 13.77 -5.64 6.43
C ARG A 47 14.39 -4.68 7.44
N GLU A 48 15.70 -4.53 7.45
CA GLU A 48 16.41 -3.72 8.45
C GLU A 48 16.01 -2.25 8.30
N ILE A 49 16.04 -1.74 7.07
CA ILE A 49 15.66 -0.36 6.79
C ILE A 49 14.17 -0.14 7.07
N LEU A 50 13.30 -1.06 6.63
CA LEU A 50 11.86 -0.94 6.90
C LEU A 50 11.55 -0.93 8.39
N GLN A 51 12.18 -1.82 9.17
CA GLN A 51 11.97 -1.90 10.62
C GLN A 51 12.49 -0.66 11.36
N SER A 52 13.51 0.02 10.81
CA SER A 52 14.05 1.26 11.40
C SER A 52 13.09 2.44 11.30
N LEU A 53 12.08 2.37 10.40
CA LEU A 53 11.16 3.47 10.04
C LEU A 53 11.86 4.75 9.56
N ASN A 54 13.16 4.69 9.23
CA ASN A 54 13.90 5.84 8.73
C ASN A 54 13.31 6.30 7.39
N GLY A 55 12.91 7.57 7.30
CA GLY A 55 12.27 8.16 6.12
C GLY A 55 10.81 7.77 5.89
N MET A 56 10.20 7.00 6.80
CA MET A 56 8.80 6.56 6.67
C MET A 56 7.81 7.73 6.65
N ASP A 57 8.13 8.83 7.35
CA ASP A 57 7.37 10.07 7.37
C ASP A 57 7.17 10.67 5.96
N LYS A 58 8.22 10.70 5.13
CA LYS A 58 8.14 11.14 3.72
C LYS A 58 7.09 10.33 2.95
N TYR A 59 7.16 9.00 3.04
CA TYR A 59 6.30 8.11 2.26
C TYR A 59 4.86 8.05 2.80
N ILE A 60 4.68 8.15 4.13
CA ILE A 60 3.35 8.31 4.74
C ILE A 60 2.70 9.61 4.27
N ALA A 61 3.41 10.73 4.35
CA ALA A 61 2.89 12.03 3.90
C ALA A 61 2.47 11.96 2.43
N LYS A 62 3.32 11.36 1.57
CA LYS A 62 2.99 11.18 0.15
C LYS A 62 1.77 10.30 -0.09
N GLY A 63 1.64 9.19 0.65
CA GLY A 63 0.46 8.33 0.55
C GLY A 63 -0.83 9.03 1.00
N ILE A 64 -0.74 9.88 2.03
CA ILE A 64 -1.86 10.72 2.48
C ILE A 64 -2.26 11.71 1.39
N GLU A 65 -1.31 12.42 0.77
CA GLU A 65 -1.58 13.33 -0.36
C GLU A 65 -2.30 12.61 -1.51
N THR A 66 -1.78 11.46 -1.94
CA THR A 66 -2.38 10.67 -3.03
C THR A 66 -3.81 10.27 -2.73
N LYS A 67 -4.06 9.78 -1.51
CA LYS A 67 -5.42 9.43 -1.09
C LYS A 67 -6.31 10.65 -1.00
N LEU A 68 -5.80 11.76 -0.49
CA LEU A 68 -6.55 13.01 -0.36
C LEU A 68 -7.02 13.50 -1.73
N ASP A 69 -6.14 13.53 -2.73
CA ASP A 69 -6.48 13.93 -4.10
C ASP A 69 -7.58 13.04 -4.69
N ILE A 70 -7.45 11.72 -4.54
CA ILE A 70 -8.44 10.75 -5.03
C ILE A 70 -9.79 10.90 -4.33
N VAL A 71 -9.79 11.08 -3.00
CA VAL A 71 -11.02 11.21 -2.20
C VAL A 71 -11.72 12.55 -2.46
N ILE A 72 -10.96 13.64 -2.65
CA ILE A 72 -11.54 14.94 -3.02
C ILE A 72 -12.17 14.86 -4.42
N ALA A 73 -11.50 14.18 -5.36
CA ALA A 73 -12.01 14.02 -6.72
C ALA A 73 -13.24 13.10 -6.80
N ASP A 74 -13.33 12.08 -5.94
CA ASP A 74 -14.41 11.08 -5.96
C ASP A 74 -14.76 10.59 -4.56
N GLU A 75 -15.47 11.42 -3.78
CA GLU A 75 -15.80 11.12 -2.39
C GLU A 75 -16.68 9.86 -2.26
N LYS A 76 -17.59 9.60 -3.20
CA LYS A 76 -18.57 8.51 -3.10
C LYS A 76 -18.21 7.25 -3.90
N GLU A 77 -16.94 7.13 -4.29
CA GLU A 77 -16.40 5.94 -4.96
C GLU A 77 -17.18 5.51 -6.21
N GLN A 78 -17.55 6.49 -7.04
CA GLN A 78 -18.25 6.21 -8.29
C GLN A 78 -17.26 5.97 -9.44
N GLY A 79 -16.03 6.44 -9.33
CA GLY A 79 -14.98 6.38 -10.35
C GLY A 79 -13.60 6.11 -9.76
N VAL A 80 -12.72 7.11 -9.80
CA VAL A 80 -11.27 6.97 -9.54
C VAL A 80 -10.95 6.46 -8.12
N ARG A 81 -11.83 6.66 -7.14
CA ARG A 81 -11.59 6.16 -5.78
C ARG A 81 -11.61 4.63 -5.70
N LYS A 82 -12.20 3.94 -6.69
CA LYS A 82 -12.10 2.47 -6.83
C LYS A 82 -10.65 1.99 -6.98
N PHE A 83 -9.73 2.84 -7.48
CA PHE A 83 -8.31 2.47 -7.58
C PHE A 83 -7.64 2.28 -6.22
N LEU A 84 -8.16 2.88 -5.14
CA LEU A 84 -7.66 2.63 -3.78
C LEU A 84 -7.90 1.19 -3.32
N ASN A 85 -8.78 0.45 -4.00
CA ASN A 85 -9.04 -0.96 -3.75
C ASN A 85 -8.04 -1.90 -4.47
N LEU A 86 -6.91 -1.38 -4.97
CA LEU A 86 -5.81 -2.16 -5.55
C LEU A 86 -5.45 -3.35 -4.65
N GLY A 87 -5.52 -4.58 -5.18
CA GLY A 87 -5.27 -5.81 -4.45
C GLY A 87 -6.33 -6.21 -3.40
N HIS A 88 -7.29 -5.35 -3.06
CA HIS A 88 -8.23 -5.60 -1.96
C HIS A 88 -9.27 -6.67 -2.29
N THR A 89 -9.60 -6.91 -3.57
CA THR A 89 -10.54 -7.98 -3.96
C THR A 89 -10.09 -9.35 -3.47
N PHE A 90 -8.83 -9.71 -3.73
CA PHE A 90 -8.25 -10.97 -3.26
C PHE A 90 -7.81 -10.84 -1.80
N GLY A 91 -7.23 -9.69 -1.42
CA GLY A 91 -6.79 -9.42 -0.06
C GLY A 91 -7.88 -9.59 0.98
N HIS A 92 -9.07 -9.02 0.80
CA HIS A 92 -10.18 -9.18 1.74
C HIS A 92 -10.62 -10.64 1.90
N ALA A 93 -10.62 -11.43 0.82
CA ALA A 93 -10.96 -12.85 0.90
C ALA A 93 -9.91 -13.62 1.72
N VAL A 94 -8.62 -13.38 1.46
CA VAL A 94 -7.51 -13.99 2.20
C VAL A 94 -7.50 -13.57 3.67
N GLU A 95 -7.66 -12.28 3.95
CA GLU A 95 -7.74 -11.72 5.30
C GLU A 95 -8.86 -12.39 6.10
N TYR A 96 -10.06 -12.42 5.53
CA TYR A 96 -11.23 -12.97 6.23
C TYR A 96 -11.08 -14.47 6.51
N TYR A 97 -10.53 -15.24 5.56
CA TYR A 97 -10.41 -16.68 5.70
C TYR A 97 -9.24 -17.09 6.61
N HIS A 98 -8.07 -16.46 6.44
CA HIS A 98 -6.83 -16.84 7.13
C HIS A 98 -6.55 -16.05 8.41
N LYS A 99 -7.29 -14.96 8.68
CA LYS A 99 -7.13 -14.11 9.88
C LYS A 99 -5.71 -13.55 10.04
N ILE A 100 -5.06 -13.21 8.94
CA ILE A 100 -3.74 -12.54 8.92
C ILE A 100 -3.91 -11.02 9.00
N PRO A 101 -2.86 -10.25 9.35
CA PRO A 101 -2.96 -8.80 9.39
C PRO A 101 -3.33 -8.22 8.01
N HIS A 102 -4.19 -7.20 8.01
CA HIS A 102 -4.78 -6.61 6.80
C HIS A 102 -3.76 -6.36 5.68
N GLY A 103 -2.66 -5.66 5.97
CA GLY A 103 -1.66 -5.33 4.95
C GLY A 103 -0.93 -6.53 4.38
N HIS A 104 -0.79 -7.62 5.14
CA HIS A 104 -0.22 -8.86 4.59
C HIS A 104 -1.14 -9.43 3.52
N ALA A 105 -2.45 -9.41 3.77
CA ALA A 105 -3.45 -9.83 2.79
C ALA A 105 -3.50 -8.89 1.58
N VAL A 106 -3.37 -7.57 1.80
CA VAL A 106 -3.27 -6.59 0.70
C VAL A 106 -2.06 -6.86 -0.18
N MET A 107 -0.88 -7.14 0.37
CA MET A 107 0.32 -7.49 -0.44
C MET A 107 0.11 -8.76 -1.26
N VAL A 108 -0.46 -9.81 -0.67
CA VAL A 108 -0.84 -11.04 -1.40
C VAL A 108 -1.82 -10.70 -2.53
N GLY A 109 -2.78 -9.83 -2.26
CA GLY A 109 -3.76 -9.37 -3.25
C GLY A 109 -3.16 -8.51 -4.37
N ILE A 110 -2.15 -7.68 -4.09
CA ILE A 110 -1.41 -6.91 -5.09
C ILE A 110 -0.67 -7.85 -6.04
N ILE A 111 0.05 -8.85 -5.51
CA ILE A 111 0.71 -9.87 -6.34
C ILE A 111 -0.31 -10.61 -7.21
N TYR A 112 -1.43 -11.04 -6.62
CA TYR A 112 -2.51 -11.70 -7.36
C TYR A 112 -3.04 -10.81 -8.49
N GLN A 113 -3.18 -9.51 -8.25
CA GLN A 113 -3.62 -8.57 -9.27
C GLN A 113 -2.63 -8.48 -10.44
N PHE A 114 -1.32 -8.49 -10.19
CA PHE A 114 -0.32 -8.53 -11.27
C PHE A 114 -0.35 -9.85 -12.05
N ILE A 115 -0.56 -10.98 -11.38
CA ILE A 115 -0.75 -12.29 -12.04
C ILE A 115 -1.95 -12.23 -13.00
N VAL A 116 -3.08 -11.70 -12.53
CA VAL A 116 -4.28 -11.53 -13.36
C VAL A 116 -4.03 -10.56 -14.51
N ALA A 117 -3.31 -9.47 -14.28
CA ALA A 117 -2.97 -8.50 -15.32
C ALA A 117 -2.13 -9.13 -16.43
N ASN A 118 -1.06 -9.87 -16.07
CA ASN A 118 -0.22 -10.59 -17.04
C ASN A 118 -1.05 -11.58 -17.88
N ALA A 119 -1.99 -12.29 -17.24
CA ALA A 119 -2.86 -13.26 -17.92
C ALA A 119 -3.89 -12.62 -18.86
N LEU A 120 -4.45 -11.46 -18.51
CA LEU A 120 -5.51 -10.81 -19.28
C LEU A 120 -5.00 -9.87 -20.38
N PHE A 121 -3.87 -9.21 -20.13
CA PHE A 121 -3.35 -8.13 -20.99
C PHE A 121 -2.06 -8.49 -21.72
N ASP A 122 -1.57 -9.74 -21.59
CA ASP A 122 -0.25 -10.18 -22.08
C ASP A 122 0.89 -9.24 -21.61
N SER A 123 0.74 -8.72 -20.39
CA SER A 123 1.74 -7.87 -19.76
C SER A 123 2.86 -8.70 -19.11
N LYS A 124 3.97 -8.02 -18.80
CA LYS A 124 5.19 -8.63 -18.26
C LYS A 124 5.58 -7.98 -16.94
N HIS A 125 4.62 -7.80 -16.04
CA HIS A 125 4.94 -7.36 -14.68
C HIS A 125 5.80 -8.42 -14.01
N ASP A 126 6.90 -8.00 -13.39
CA ASP A 126 7.69 -8.89 -12.54
C ASP A 126 6.90 -9.16 -11.26
N ILE A 127 6.79 -10.44 -10.91
CA ILE A 127 6.02 -10.94 -9.77
C ILE A 127 6.89 -11.81 -8.86
N ASN A 128 8.21 -11.88 -9.13
CA ASN A 128 9.19 -12.65 -8.36
C ASN A 128 9.84 -11.84 -7.25
#